data_AF-A0A7J6X5Z3-F1
#
_entry.id   AF-A0A7J6X5Z3-F1
#
_cell.length_a   1.000
_cell.length_b   1.000
_cell.length_c   1.000
_cell.angle_alpha   90.00
_cell.angle_beta   90.00
_cell.angle_gamma   90.00
#
_symmetry.space_group_name_H-M   'P 1'
#
loop_
_entity.id
_entity.type
_entity.pdbx_description
1 polymer ?
#
loop_
_entity_poly.entity_id
_entity_poly.type
_entity_poly.pdbx_seq_one_letter_code
_entity_poly.pdbx_strand_id
1 'polypeptide(L)'
;MFLNLLEAFDGVLELLVRAGRSLPEAIMMMIPEAWQNDKNMDPERKTFYEYFSTLMEPWDGPTLISFTDGRYLGATLDRNGLCPSRFYITHNGLVIMASEVGVVDVPTKDVCRKGRLIPGMMLLVYFENHVVVDDDALQK
;
A
#
# COMPACT_ATOMS: atom_id res chain seq x y z
N MET A 1 3.83 16.24 -17.59
CA MET A 1 2.80 15.18 -17.75
C MET A 1 2.75 14.26 -16.52
N PHE A 2 3.85 13.65 -16.08
CA PHE A 2 3.87 12.80 -14.86
C PHE A 2 3.62 13.55 -13.54
N LEU A 3 4.16 14.78 -13.37
CA LEU A 3 3.95 15.59 -12.16
C LEU A 3 2.46 15.91 -11.91
N ASN A 4 1.74 16.32 -12.96
CA ASN A 4 0.32 16.67 -12.84
C ASN A 4 -0.57 15.45 -12.51
N LEU A 5 -0.13 14.24 -12.85
CA LEU A 5 -0.89 13.01 -12.57
C LEU A 5 -0.80 12.64 -11.09
N LEU A 6 0.37 12.82 -10.48
CA LEU A 6 0.55 12.60 -9.03
C LEU A 6 -0.21 13.64 -8.21
N GLU A 7 -0.24 14.90 -8.66
CA GLU A 7 -1.05 15.95 -8.04
C GLU A 7 -2.56 15.63 -8.09
N ALA A 8 -3.04 15.13 -9.24
CA ALA A 8 -4.43 14.70 -9.37
C ALA A 8 -4.76 13.48 -8.49
N PHE A 9 -3.84 12.51 -8.40
CA PHE A 9 -3.99 11.35 -7.53
C PHE A 9 -4.13 11.78 -6.06
N ASP A 10 -3.24 12.65 -5.58
CA ASP A 10 -3.28 13.16 -4.21
C ASP A 10 -4.60 13.89 -3.90
N GLY A 11 -5.07 14.74 -4.83
CA GLY A 11 -6.35 15.44 -4.66
C GLY A 11 -7.56 14.52 -4.59
N VAL A 12 -7.60 13.45 -5.40
CA VAL A 12 -8.67 12.45 -5.33
C VAL A 12 -8.57 11.61 -4.05
N LEU A 13 -7.36 11.23 -3.64
CA LEU A 13 -7.13 10.50 -2.40
C LEU A 13 -7.59 11.33 -1.19
N GLU A 14 -7.20 12.60 -1.12
CA GLU A 14 -7.64 13.49 -0.05
C GLU A 14 -9.17 13.61 -0.04
N LEU A 15 -9.81 13.79 -1.20
CA LEU A 15 -11.27 13.86 -1.29
C LEU A 15 -11.93 12.60 -0.70
N LEU A 16 -11.45 11.40 -1.06
CA LEU A 16 -12.01 10.14 -0.57
C LEU A 16 -11.88 10.00 0.95
N VAL A 17 -10.70 10.35 1.50
CA VAL A 17 -10.47 10.31 2.96
C VAL A 17 -11.35 11.33 3.68
N ARG A 18 -11.45 12.56 3.17
CA ARG A 18 -12.31 13.62 3.73
C ARG A 18 -13.80 13.28 3.63
N ALA A 19 -14.20 12.49 2.63
CA ALA A 19 -15.56 11.97 2.49
C ALA A 19 -15.89 10.83 3.46
N GLY A 20 -14.92 10.38 4.28
CA GLY A 20 -15.13 9.43 5.37
C GLY A 20 -14.59 8.02 5.14
N ARG A 21 -13.88 7.77 4.03
CA ARG A 21 -13.17 6.50 3.82
C ARG A 21 -11.90 6.46 4.65
N SER A 22 -11.49 5.27 5.08
CA SER A 22 -10.17 5.11 5.69
C SER A 22 -9.06 5.26 4.63
N LEU A 23 -7.87 5.72 5.02
CA LEU A 23 -6.76 5.87 4.08
C LEU A 23 -6.39 4.55 3.36
N PRO A 24 -6.28 3.38 4.03
CA PRO A 24 -6.02 2.11 3.35
C PRO A 24 -7.12 1.74 2.35
N GLU A 25 -8.38 1.93 2.72
CA GLU A 25 -9.53 1.64 1.86
C GLU A 25 -9.51 2.54 0.61
N ALA A 26 -9.27 3.84 0.77
CA ALA A 26 -9.17 4.77 -0.36
C ALA A 26 -8.02 4.39 -1.32
N ILE A 27 -6.87 3.98 -0.78
CA ILE A 27 -5.75 3.46 -1.59
C ILE A 27 -6.15 2.16 -2.31
N MET A 28 -6.83 1.23 -1.65
CA MET A 28 -7.30 -0.02 -2.27
C MET A 28 -8.35 0.23 -3.35
N MET A 29 -9.18 1.27 -3.22
CA MET A 29 -10.13 1.71 -4.24
C MET A 29 -9.42 2.28 -5.47
N MET A 30 -8.38 3.10 -5.28
CA MET A 30 -7.68 3.78 -6.38
C MET A 30 -6.65 2.86 -7.07
N ILE A 31 -5.92 2.06 -6.31
CA ILE A 31 -4.91 1.10 -6.80
C ILE A 31 -5.32 -0.32 -6.34
N PRO A 32 -6.38 -0.89 -6.93
CA PRO A 32 -6.80 -2.24 -6.59
C PRO A 32 -5.83 -3.26 -7.17
N GLU A 33 -5.61 -4.34 -6.43
CA GLU A 33 -4.81 -5.48 -6.87
C GLU A 33 -5.44 -6.23 -8.05
N ALA A 34 -4.74 -7.20 -8.61
CA ALA A 34 -5.25 -8.03 -9.71
C ALA A 34 -6.29 -9.06 -9.23
N TRP A 35 -7.55 -8.64 -9.03
CA TRP A 35 -8.59 -9.46 -8.41
C TRP A 35 -9.48 -10.29 -9.36
N GLN A 36 -9.68 -9.85 -10.60
CA GLN A 36 -10.72 -10.41 -11.49
C GLN A 36 -10.56 -11.92 -11.74
N ASN A 37 -9.33 -12.34 -12.04
CA ASN A 37 -9.00 -13.70 -12.43
C ASN A 37 -8.31 -14.50 -11.31
N ASP A 38 -8.19 -13.93 -10.11
CA ASP A 38 -7.65 -14.66 -8.97
C ASP A 38 -8.68 -15.68 -8.47
N LYS A 39 -8.26 -16.95 -8.41
CA LYS A 39 -9.06 -18.09 -7.94
C LYS A 39 -8.78 -18.41 -6.47
N ASN A 40 -7.70 -17.89 -5.93
CA ASN A 40 -7.27 -18.12 -4.54
C ASN A 40 -7.64 -16.94 -3.63
N MET A 41 -8.10 -15.84 -4.20
CA MET A 41 -8.56 -14.66 -3.46
C MET A 41 -9.78 -14.98 -2.61
N ASP A 42 -9.80 -14.43 -1.40
CA ASP A 42 -10.94 -14.49 -0.51
C ASP A 42 -12.22 -13.92 -1.17
N PRO A 43 -13.38 -14.58 -1.06
CA PRO A 43 -14.62 -14.12 -1.69
C PRO A 43 -15.08 -12.72 -1.23
N GLU A 44 -14.94 -12.38 0.05
CA GLU A 44 -15.35 -11.07 0.58
C GLU A 44 -14.47 -9.97 -0.01
N ARG A 45 -13.15 -10.23 -0.09
CA ARG A 45 -12.19 -9.35 -0.75
C ARG A 45 -12.47 -9.17 -2.23
N LYS A 46 -12.84 -10.26 -2.93
CA LYS A 46 -13.21 -10.19 -4.34
C LYS A 46 -14.46 -9.34 -4.56
N THR A 47 -15.48 -9.51 -3.72
CA THR A 47 -16.69 -8.69 -3.75
C THR A 47 -16.42 -7.23 -3.40
N PHE A 48 -15.50 -6.96 -2.46
CA PHE A 48 -15.02 -5.60 -2.17
C PHE A 48 -14.48 -4.92 -3.43
N TYR A 49 -13.54 -5.55 -4.13
CA TYR A 49 -12.98 -4.96 -5.35
C TYR A 49 -13.99 -4.89 -6.51
N GLU A 50 -14.87 -5.89 -6.65
CA GLU A 50 -15.94 -5.87 -7.64
C GLU A 50 -16.86 -4.66 -7.44
N TYR A 51 -17.29 -4.41 -6.20
CA TYR A 51 -18.10 -3.25 -5.86
C TYR A 51 -17.39 -1.94 -6.22
N PHE A 52 -16.14 -1.75 -5.78
CA PHE A 52 -15.40 -0.52 -6.03
C PHE A 52 -15.03 -0.31 -7.50
N SER A 53 -14.88 -1.38 -8.28
CA SER A 53 -14.66 -1.29 -9.72
C SER A 53 -15.83 -0.63 -10.48
N THR A 54 -17.03 -0.61 -9.89
CA THR A 54 -18.19 0.11 -10.46
C THR A 54 -18.18 1.61 -10.17
N LEU A 55 -17.37 2.05 -9.19
CA LEU A 55 -17.33 3.43 -8.70
C LEU A 55 -16.09 4.19 -9.15
N MET A 56 -14.96 3.49 -9.32
CA MET A 56 -13.67 4.09 -9.63
C MET A 56 -12.91 3.21 -10.61
N GLU A 57 -12.48 3.79 -11.73
CA GLU A 57 -11.50 3.11 -12.59
C GLU A 57 -10.14 3.01 -11.89
N PRO A 58 -9.42 1.89 -12.03
CA PRO A 58 -8.10 1.76 -11.46
C PRO A 58 -7.13 2.82 -11.99
N TRP A 59 -6.41 3.47 -11.08
CA TRP A 59 -5.30 4.37 -11.41
C TRP A 59 -4.07 3.53 -11.70
N ASP A 60 -4.07 2.92 -12.89
CA ASP A 60 -3.05 1.96 -13.32
C ASP A 60 -1.80 2.65 -13.91
N GLY A 61 -0.69 1.93 -13.90
CA GLY A 61 0.62 2.38 -14.36
C GLY A 61 1.74 2.04 -13.37
N PRO A 62 3.03 2.09 -13.81
CA PRO A 62 4.15 1.75 -12.93
C PRO A 62 4.21 2.72 -11.75
N THR A 63 3.83 2.26 -10.56
CA THR A 63 3.75 3.12 -9.39
C THR A 63 4.19 2.40 -8.11
N LEU A 64 4.93 3.16 -7.30
CA LEU A 64 5.16 2.90 -5.89
C LEU A 64 4.67 4.14 -5.17
N ILE A 65 3.54 4.03 -4.48
CA ILE A 65 2.97 5.15 -3.74
C ILE A 65 3.25 4.93 -2.25
N SER A 66 3.81 5.96 -1.61
CA SER A 66 3.88 6.06 -0.16
C SER A 66 2.87 7.13 0.28
N PHE A 67 2.11 6.85 1.34
CA PHE A 67 0.99 7.68 1.77
C PHE A 67 0.93 7.75 3.30
N THR A 68 0.37 8.84 3.82
CA THR A 68 0.13 9.02 5.25
C THR A 68 -0.96 10.05 5.52
N ASP A 69 -1.73 9.85 6.58
CA ASP A 69 -2.68 10.82 7.16
C ASP A 69 -2.32 11.16 8.62
N GLY A 70 -1.11 10.78 9.06
CA GLY A 70 -0.64 10.90 10.44
C GLY A 70 -1.09 9.77 11.37
N ARG A 71 -2.20 9.09 11.06
CA ARG A 71 -2.65 7.88 11.77
C ARG A 71 -2.01 6.63 11.18
N TYR A 72 -1.94 6.57 9.86
CA TYR A 72 -1.29 5.54 9.09
C TYR A 72 -0.09 6.09 8.31
N LEU A 73 0.93 5.27 8.13
CA LEU A 73 1.97 5.43 7.11
C LEU A 73 2.02 4.13 6.32
N GLY A 74 1.94 4.20 5.00
CA GLY A 74 1.98 2.99 4.19
C GLY A 74 2.59 3.18 2.83
N ALA A 75 2.78 2.04 2.17
CA ALA A 75 3.19 1.99 0.79
C ALA A 75 2.57 0.79 0.06
N THR A 76 2.23 1.01 -1.20
CA THR A 76 1.70 -0.03 -2.09
C THR A 76 2.30 0.10 -3.50
N LEU A 77 2.17 -0.97 -4.26
CA LEU A 77 2.54 -1.03 -5.67
C LEU A 77 1.30 -1.09 -6.55
N ASP A 78 1.50 -0.76 -7.82
CA ASP A 78 0.54 -1.11 -8.87
C ASP A 78 0.30 -2.62 -8.95
N ARG A 79 -0.83 -2.98 -9.57
CA ARG A 79 -1.29 -4.38 -9.73
C ARG A 79 -0.32 -5.31 -10.46
N ASN A 80 0.68 -4.77 -11.17
CA ASN A 80 1.69 -5.54 -11.89
C ASN A 80 3.06 -5.49 -11.19
N GLY A 81 3.24 -4.63 -10.18
CA GLY A 81 4.47 -4.51 -9.39
C GLY A 81 5.66 -4.05 -10.22
N LEU A 82 5.45 -3.02 -11.03
CA LEU A 82 6.44 -2.58 -12.03
C LEU A 82 7.56 -1.73 -11.42
N CYS A 83 7.38 -1.23 -10.19
CA CYS A 83 8.39 -0.49 -9.45
C CYS A 83 9.09 -1.37 -8.39
N PRO A 84 10.41 -1.23 -8.20
CA PRO A 84 11.11 -1.92 -7.13
C PRO A 84 10.75 -1.30 -5.77
N SER A 85 10.51 -2.15 -4.78
CA SER A 85 10.32 -1.75 -3.40
C SER A 85 10.92 -2.79 -2.45
N ARG A 86 11.64 -2.33 -1.44
CA ARG A 86 12.30 -3.13 -0.42
C ARG A 86 12.05 -2.50 0.94
N PHE A 87 11.82 -3.33 1.95
CA PHE A 87 11.61 -2.84 3.29
C PHE A 87 12.38 -3.65 4.35
N TYR A 88 12.70 -2.97 5.43
CA TYR A 88 13.28 -3.51 6.66
C TYR A 88 12.41 -3.07 7.83
N ILE A 89 12.13 -4.02 8.72
CA ILE A 89 11.53 -3.76 10.03
C ILE A 89 12.56 -4.21 11.04
N THR A 90 12.86 -3.35 11.99
CA THR A 90 13.87 -3.58 13.02
C THR A 90 13.22 -4.02 14.34
N HIS A 91 14.00 -4.62 15.24
CA HIS A 91 13.50 -5.06 16.54
C HIS A 91 13.03 -3.92 17.45
N ASN A 92 13.48 -2.68 17.21
CA ASN A 92 13.04 -1.50 17.97
C ASN A 92 11.88 -0.75 17.29
N GLY A 93 11.26 -1.32 16.26
CA GLY A 93 10.06 -0.78 15.62
C GLY A 93 10.32 0.25 14.51
N LEU A 94 11.58 0.50 14.12
CA LEU A 94 11.87 1.32 12.94
C LEU A 94 11.50 0.54 11.66
N VAL A 95 10.68 1.17 10.83
CA VAL A 95 10.27 0.68 9.49
C VAL A 95 10.96 1.54 8.44
N ILE A 96 11.67 0.88 7.52
CA ILE A 96 12.39 1.53 6.43
C ILE A 96 11.87 0.92 5.14
N MET A 97 11.41 1.76 4.20
CA MET A 97 11.04 1.33 2.86
C MET A 97 11.76 2.23 1.84
N ALA A 98 12.35 1.61 0.83
CA ALA A 98 13.03 2.30 -0.26
C ALA A 98 12.92 1.49 -1.55
N SER A 99 13.21 2.13 -2.68
CA SER A 99 13.29 1.45 -3.98
C SER A 99 14.44 0.44 -4.04
N GLU A 100 15.49 0.65 -3.25
CA GLU A 100 16.72 -0.13 -3.27
C GLU A 100 17.13 -0.61 -1.86
N VAL A 101 18.08 -1.54 -1.79
CA VAL A 101 18.68 -2.00 -0.54
C VAL A 101 19.94 -1.18 -0.21
N GLY A 102 20.22 -0.97 1.07
CA GLY A 102 21.43 -0.25 1.49
C GLY A 102 21.32 1.28 1.47
N VAL A 103 20.11 1.83 1.30
CA VAL A 103 19.86 3.27 1.40
C VAL A 103 20.08 3.79 2.83
N VAL A 104 19.78 2.96 3.83
CA VAL A 104 20.03 3.22 5.24
C VAL A 104 20.85 2.06 5.80
N ASP A 105 21.95 2.39 6.48
CA ASP A 105 22.76 1.40 7.18
C ASP A 105 22.04 0.89 8.42
N VAL A 106 21.68 -0.40 8.40
CA VAL A 106 21.05 -1.08 9.53
C VAL A 106 21.90 -2.30 9.89
N PRO A 107 22.42 -2.39 11.13
CA PRO A 107 23.14 -3.58 11.56
C PRO A 107 22.27 -4.83 11.41
N THR A 108 22.82 -5.91 10.84
CA THR A 108 22.05 -7.14 10.56
C THR A 108 21.36 -7.71 11.80
N LYS A 109 22.00 -7.57 12.97
CA LYS A 109 21.45 -8.00 14.27
C LYS A 109 20.18 -7.26 14.69
N ASP A 110 19.93 -6.08 14.15
CA ASP A 110 18.79 -5.24 14.49
C ASP A 110 17.61 -5.46 13.53
N VAL A 111 17.81 -6.21 12.44
CA VAL A 111 16.78 -6.50 11.43
C VAL A 111 15.88 -7.64 11.92
N CYS A 112 14.61 -7.31 12.20
CA CYS A 112 13.57 -8.28 12.56
C CYS A 112 12.94 -8.93 11.32
N ARG A 113 12.63 -8.14 10.30
CA ARG A 113 12.04 -8.61 9.05
C ARG A 113 12.61 -7.83 7.88
N LYS A 114 12.90 -8.54 6.79
CA LYS A 114 13.31 -7.96 5.51
C LYS A 114 12.38 -8.49 4.43
N GLY A 115 11.92 -7.62 3.54
CA GLY A 115 11.00 -8.02 2.48
C GLY A 115 11.00 -7.09 1.29
N ARG A 116 10.04 -7.34 0.41
CA ARG A 116 9.71 -6.50 -0.72
C ARG A 116 8.19 -6.40 -0.83
N LEU A 117 7.69 -5.27 -1.29
CA LEU A 117 6.32 -5.22 -1.76
C LEU A 117 6.19 -6.09 -3.01
N ILE A 118 5.06 -6.78 -3.09
CA ILE A 118 4.62 -7.56 -4.24
C ILE A 118 3.25 -7.02 -4.68
N PRO A 119 2.82 -7.26 -5.93
CA PRO A 119 1.48 -6.87 -6.35
C PRO A 119 0.41 -7.34 -5.37
N GLY A 120 -0.48 -6.43 -4.97
CA GLY A 120 -1.56 -6.71 -4.01
C GLY A 120 -1.20 -6.66 -2.53
N MET A 121 0.09 -6.48 -2.20
CA MET A 121 0.55 -6.26 -0.82
C MET A 121 0.58 -4.77 -0.48
N MET A 122 0.14 -4.43 0.74
CA MET A 122 0.30 -3.10 1.33
C MET A 122 1.17 -3.18 2.59
N LEU A 123 2.27 -2.44 2.63
CA LEU A 123 2.99 -2.21 3.88
C LEU A 123 2.26 -1.09 4.63
N LEU A 124 1.71 -1.37 5.80
CA LEU A 124 0.96 -0.39 6.58
C LEU A 124 1.45 -0.34 8.03
N VAL A 125 1.82 0.84 8.49
CA VAL A 125 2.14 1.17 9.88
C VAL A 125 0.94 1.90 10.46
N TYR A 126 0.45 1.43 11.60
CA TYR A 126 -0.63 2.06 12.34
C TYR A 126 -0.09 2.65 13.63
N PHE A 127 0.05 3.99 13.66
CA PHE A 127 0.74 4.67 14.75
C PHE A 127 -0.02 4.63 16.08
N GLU A 128 -1.35 4.73 16.06
CA GLU A 128 -2.15 4.71 17.31
C GLU A 128 -2.01 3.37 18.05
N ASN A 129 -1.84 2.27 17.31
CA ASN A 129 -1.69 0.94 17.89
C ASN A 129 -0.24 0.48 17.98
N HIS A 130 0.72 1.29 17.50
CA HIS A 130 2.15 0.95 17.46
C HIS A 130 2.46 -0.40 16.79
N VAL A 131 1.75 -0.71 15.71
CA VAL A 131 1.92 -1.98 14.97
C VAL A 131 2.20 -1.74 13.48
N VAL A 132 2.97 -2.64 12.89
CA VAL A 132 2.95 -2.86 11.45
C VAL A 132 1.86 -3.86 11.18
N VAL A 133 0.83 -3.46 10.44
CA VAL A 133 -0.32 -4.32 10.15
C VAL A 133 0.12 -5.42 9.20
N ASP A 134 -0.21 -6.67 9.56
CA ASP A 134 0.02 -7.80 8.67
C ASP A 134 -0.86 -7.67 7.44
N ASP A 135 -0.27 -7.95 6.28
CA ASP A 135 -0.96 -7.83 4.99
C ASP A 135 -2.24 -8.67 5.00
N ASP A 136 -2.17 -9.94 5.44
CA ASP A 136 -3.34 -10.83 5.59
C ASP A 136 -4.48 -10.26 6.45
N ALA A 137 -4.19 -9.35 7.37
CA ALA A 137 -5.20 -8.67 8.19
C ALA A 137 -5.85 -7.48 7.47
N LEU A 138 -5.19 -6.91 6.45
CA LEU A 138 -5.78 -5.93 5.52
C LEU A 138 -6.61 -6.60 4.42
N GLN A 139 -6.39 -7.89 4.19
CA GLN A 139 -7.05 -8.68 3.14
C GLN A 139 -8.39 -9.31 3.59
N LYS A 140 -8.82 -9.06 4.83
CA LYS A 140 -10.11 -9.48 5.40
C LYS A 140 -10.99 -8.26 5.61
#